data_AF-A0A7C6DSQ9-F1
#
_entry.id   AF-A0A7C6DSQ9-F1
#
_cell.length_a   1.000
_cell.length_b   1.000
_cell.length_c   1.000
_cell.angle_alpha   90.00
_cell.angle_beta   90.00
_cell.angle_gamma   90.00
#
_symmetry.space_group_name_H-M   'P 1'
#
loop_
_entity.id
_entity.type
_entity.pdbx_description
1 polymer ?
#
loop_
_entity_poly.entity_id
_entity_poly.type
_entity_poly.pdbx_seq_one_letter_code
_entity_poly.pdbx_strand_id
1 'polypeptide(L)'
;MQISIKDFKDIAQIFYEKGYKNNFSQIDKSQYELPQKANELIQDFYIISDYTKFQIYLALIPALRRTDFRTILEPFYRRYPQVNTLFVFTLKDFSEIALVSPLRVSTGPGSFKLLLRTLYIDPSYLYHTDQEVLELIRISSSEQTPDKIWEK
;
A
#
# COMPACT_ATOMS: atom_id res chain seq x y z
N MET A 1 -5.14 3.74 -22.03
CA MET A 1 -5.60 2.48 -21.42
C MET A 1 -6.35 2.85 -20.14
N GLN A 2 -7.52 2.26 -19.89
CA GLN A 2 -8.30 2.51 -18.68
C GLN A 2 -8.33 1.23 -17.85
N ILE A 3 -8.26 1.35 -16.52
CA ILE A 3 -8.53 0.23 -15.61
C ILE A 3 -9.93 0.47 -15.04
N SER A 4 -10.83 -0.46 -15.31
CA SER A 4 -12.17 -0.42 -14.73
C SER A 4 -12.10 -0.93 -13.30
N ILE A 5 -12.24 -0.04 -12.32
CA ILE A 5 -12.22 -0.38 -10.89
C ILE A 5 -13.61 -0.10 -10.32
N LYS A 6 -14.26 -1.16 -9.82
CA LYS A 6 -15.62 -1.13 -9.28
C LYS A 6 -15.65 -1.54 -7.82
N ASP A 7 -14.68 -2.33 -7.39
CA ASP A 7 -14.53 -2.75 -6.01
C ASP A 7 -13.06 -2.93 -5.58
N PHE A 8 -12.86 -3.32 -4.33
CA PHE A 8 -11.53 -3.57 -3.77
C PHE A 8 -10.80 -4.76 -4.40
N LYS A 9 -11.53 -5.75 -4.94
CA LYS A 9 -10.93 -6.91 -5.60
C LYS A 9 -10.34 -6.51 -6.95
N ASP A 10 -10.93 -5.56 -7.65
CA ASP A 10 -10.37 -5.01 -8.88
C ASP A 10 -9.01 -4.35 -8.61
N ILE A 11 -8.85 -3.64 -7.49
CA ILE A 11 -7.54 -3.09 -7.07
C ILE A 11 -6.55 -4.22 -6.78
N ALA A 12 -6.98 -5.26 -6.05
CA ALA A 12 -6.14 -6.40 -5.75
C ALA A 12 -5.68 -7.15 -7.02
N GLN A 13 -6.56 -7.24 -8.02
CA GLN A 13 -6.31 -7.89 -9.30
C GLN A 13 -5.14 -7.26 -10.07
N ILE A 14 -4.94 -5.94 -9.95
CA ILE A 14 -3.77 -5.24 -10.53
C ILE A 14 -2.46 -5.89 -10.06
N PHE A 15 -2.36 -6.25 -8.77
CA PHE A 15 -1.17 -6.90 -8.22
C PHE A 15 -1.09 -8.38 -8.63
N TYR A 16 -2.22 -9.07 -8.74
CA TYR A 16 -2.20 -10.48 -9.16
C TYR A 16 -1.71 -10.65 -10.58
N GLU A 17 -2.11 -9.75 -11.48
CA GLU A 17 -1.60 -9.68 -12.86
C GLU A 17 -0.11 -9.34 -12.94
N LYS A 18 0.45 -8.78 -11.87
CA LYS A 18 1.87 -8.46 -11.71
C LYS A 18 2.66 -9.55 -10.98
N GLY A 19 2.03 -10.68 -10.67
CA GLY A 19 2.69 -11.87 -10.13
C GLY A 19 2.68 -11.99 -8.61
N TYR A 20 1.97 -11.11 -7.90
CA TYR A 20 1.83 -11.18 -6.45
C TYR A 20 0.84 -12.27 -6.02
N LYS A 21 1.02 -12.82 -4.82
CA LYS A 21 0.11 -13.83 -4.23
C LYS A 21 -1.29 -13.25 -4.02
N ASN A 22 -2.30 -14.08 -4.27
CA ASN A 22 -3.68 -13.78 -3.98
C ASN A 22 -4.05 -14.18 -2.54
N ASN A 23 -3.93 -13.22 -1.62
CA ASN A 23 -4.32 -13.37 -0.22
C ASN A 23 -5.44 -12.40 0.18
N PHE A 24 -6.27 -11.96 -0.78
CA PHE A 24 -7.26 -10.91 -0.54
C PHE A 24 -8.18 -11.26 0.64
N SER A 25 -8.09 -10.48 1.72
CA SER A 25 -9.01 -10.63 2.85
C SER A 25 -9.15 -9.31 3.61
N GLN A 26 -10.34 -9.11 4.19
CA GLN A 26 -10.58 -7.98 5.09
C GLN A 26 -9.86 -8.25 6.40
N ILE A 27 -9.23 -7.23 6.94
CA ILE A 27 -8.48 -7.30 8.20
C ILE A 27 -9.11 -6.37 9.23
N ASP A 28 -9.19 -6.85 10.47
CA ASP A 28 -9.58 -6.01 11.58
C ASP A 28 -8.44 -5.04 11.90
N LYS A 29 -8.64 -3.75 11.64
CA LYS A 29 -7.63 -2.71 11.93
C LYS A 29 -7.32 -2.58 13.43
N SER A 30 -8.21 -3.06 14.32
CA SER A 30 -8.03 -3.00 15.77
C SER A 30 -6.81 -3.77 16.25
N GLN A 31 -6.43 -4.84 15.53
CA GLN A 31 -5.25 -5.67 15.86
C GLN A 31 -3.91 -4.91 15.76
N TYR A 32 -3.89 -3.78 15.02
CA TYR A 32 -2.70 -2.95 14.87
C TYR A 32 -2.60 -1.86 15.94
N GLU A 33 -3.61 -1.76 16.82
CA GLU A 33 -3.67 -0.82 17.94
C GLU A 33 -3.28 0.62 17.54
N LEU A 34 -3.76 1.06 16.38
CA LEU A 34 -3.46 2.38 15.86
C LEU A 34 -4.08 3.47 16.79
N PRO A 35 -3.47 4.67 16.88
CA PRO A 35 -4.08 5.78 17.59
C PRO A 35 -5.47 6.11 17.02
N GLN A 36 -6.36 6.65 17.85
CA GLN A 36 -7.74 6.97 17.49
C GLN A 36 -7.84 7.70 16.13
N LYS A 37 -7.04 8.75 15.93
CA LYS A 37 -7.04 9.54 14.69
C LYS A 37 -6.71 8.70 13.44
N ALA A 38 -5.79 7.74 13.55
CA ALA A 38 -5.46 6.84 12.45
C ALA A 38 -6.59 5.82 12.20
N ASN A 39 -7.18 5.30 13.28
CA ASN A 39 -8.33 4.39 13.21
C ASN A 39 -9.55 5.04 12.57
N GLU A 40 -9.83 6.31 12.86
CA GLU A 40 -10.96 7.05 12.28
C GLU A 40 -10.79 7.33 10.78
N LEU A 41 -9.54 7.44 10.30
CA LEU A 41 -9.27 7.65 8.87
C LEU A 41 -9.50 6.39 8.03
N ILE A 42 -9.18 5.21 8.56
CA ILE A 42 -9.32 3.94 7.83
C ILE A 42 -10.77 3.48 7.93
N GLN A 43 -11.54 3.56 6.84
CA GLN A 43 -12.93 3.12 6.81
C GLN A 43 -13.02 1.60 6.64
N ASP A 44 -12.26 1.07 5.68
CA ASP A 44 -12.08 -0.37 5.46
C ASP A 44 -10.59 -0.68 5.29
N PHE A 45 -10.19 -1.90 5.67
CA PHE A 45 -8.80 -2.34 5.60
C PHE A 45 -8.71 -3.79 5.13
N TYR A 46 -7.84 -4.02 4.16
CA TYR A 46 -7.64 -5.32 3.52
C TYR A 46 -6.16 -5.63 3.39
N ILE A 47 -5.82 -6.91 3.41
CA ILE A 47 -4.55 -7.40 2.91
C ILE A 47 -4.74 -7.91 1.48
N ILE A 48 -3.92 -7.46 0.55
CA ILE A 48 -3.92 -7.91 -0.85
C ILE A 48 -3.01 -9.13 -1.01
N SER A 49 -1.81 -9.07 -0.41
CA SER A 49 -0.76 -10.06 -0.57
C SER A 49 0.12 -10.15 0.67
N ASP A 50 0.48 -11.37 1.08
CA ASP A 50 1.29 -11.64 2.27
C ASP A 50 2.49 -12.54 1.97
N TYR A 51 3.69 -12.01 2.23
CA TYR A 51 4.96 -12.73 2.18
C TYR A 51 5.67 -12.69 3.54
N THR A 52 4.94 -12.48 4.65
CA THR A 52 5.44 -12.43 6.03
C THR A 52 6.29 -11.20 6.35
N LYS A 53 7.38 -10.94 5.60
CA LYS A 53 8.24 -9.75 5.76
C LYS A 53 8.00 -8.66 4.72
N PHE A 54 7.19 -8.97 3.71
CA PHE A 54 6.66 -8.00 2.76
C PHE A 54 5.15 -8.20 2.66
N GLN A 55 4.39 -7.11 2.70
CA GLN A 55 2.93 -7.14 2.64
C GLN A 55 2.39 -6.02 1.75
N ILE A 56 1.23 -6.24 1.15
CA ILE A 56 0.47 -5.20 0.46
C ILE A 56 -0.85 -5.03 1.18
N TYR A 57 -1.11 -3.83 1.70
CA TYR A 57 -2.39 -3.50 2.33
C TYR A 57 -3.18 -2.54 1.46
N LEU A 58 -4.50 -2.60 1.56
CA LEU A 58 -5.44 -1.68 0.93
C LEU A 58 -6.34 -1.05 1.98
N ALA A 59 -6.38 0.28 2.02
CA ALA A 59 -7.21 1.04 2.93
C ALA A 59 -8.16 1.98 2.16
N LEU A 60 -9.44 1.93 2.51
CA LEU A 60 -10.40 2.98 2.15
C LEU A 60 -10.24 4.15 3.12
N ILE A 61 -10.01 5.35 2.62
CA ILE A 61 -9.87 6.57 3.44
C ILE A 61 -10.67 7.73 2.84
N PRO A 62 -11.04 8.77 3.62
CA PRO A 62 -11.88 9.85 3.13
C PRO A 62 -11.17 10.83 2.17
N ALA A 63 -9.83 10.88 2.19
CA ALA A 63 -9.04 11.74 1.33
C ALA A 63 -7.60 11.21 1.17
N LEU A 64 -7.01 11.35 -0.04
CA LEU A 64 -5.66 10.87 -0.34
C LEU A 64 -4.56 11.91 -0.08
N ARG A 65 -4.58 12.53 1.11
CA ARG A 65 -3.60 13.57 1.47
C ARG A 65 -2.37 12.95 2.14
N ARG A 66 -1.19 13.52 1.86
CA ARG A 66 0.08 13.11 2.49
C ARG A 66 0.00 13.10 4.02
N THR A 67 -0.72 14.04 4.65
CA THR A 67 -0.92 14.08 6.10
C THR A 67 -1.72 12.89 6.63
N ASP A 68 -2.70 12.42 5.86
CA ASP A 68 -3.55 11.29 6.24
C ASP A 68 -2.75 10.00 6.16
N PHE A 69 -1.95 9.82 5.09
CA PHE A 69 -0.99 8.71 4.99
C PHE A 69 -0.05 8.69 6.19
N ARG A 70 0.59 9.82 6.53
CA ARG A 70 1.51 9.88 7.68
C ARG A 70 0.82 9.54 9.01
N THR A 71 -0.40 10.04 9.19
CA THR A 71 -1.20 9.76 10.40
C THR A 71 -1.41 8.26 10.60
N ILE A 72 -1.57 7.50 9.52
CA ILE A 72 -1.74 6.04 9.55
C ILE A 72 -0.39 5.31 9.64
N LEU A 73 0.57 5.68 8.77
CA LEU A 73 1.81 4.93 8.56
C LEU A 73 2.84 5.13 9.67
N GLU A 74 2.95 6.32 10.25
CA GLU A 74 3.93 6.57 11.31
C GLU A 74 3.69 5.70 12.56
N PRO A 75 2.47 5.63 13.12
CA PRO A 75 2.20 4.72 14.24
C PRO A 75 2.36 3.24 13.85
N PHE A 76 1.94 2.85 12.64
CA PHE A 76 2.11 1.49 12.15
C PHE A 76 3.59 1.07 12.18
N TYR A 77 4.48 1.86 11.57
CA TYR A 77 5.90 1.53 11.50
C TYR A 77 6.67 1.68 12.82
N ARG A 78 6.12 2.42 13.78
CA ARG A 78 6.67 2.44 15.14
C ARG A 78 6.48 1.08 15.82
N ARG A 79 5.35 0.41 15.56
CA ARG A 79 5.00 -0.90 16.13
C ARG A 79 5.56 -2.07 15.33
N TYR A 80 5.56 -1.97 14.01
CA TYR A 80 6.00 -3.03 13.08
C TYR A 80 7.18 -2.58 12.21
N PRO A 81 8.32 -2.19 12.82
CA PRO A 81 9.47 -1.65 12.10
C PRO A 81 10.12 -2.62 11.10
N GLN A 82 9.95 -3.92 11.30
CA GLN A 82 10.58 -5.00 10.55
C GLN A 82 9.85 -5.41 9.26
N VAL A 83 8.64 -4.90 9.04
CA VAL A 83 7.80 -5.31 7.91
C VAL A 83 7.92 -4.29 6.79
N ASN A 84 8.37 -4.72 5.62
CA ASN A 84 8.29 -3.91 4.41
C ASN A 84 6.86 -3.96 3.90
N THR A 85 6.33 -2.84 3.44
CA THR A 85 4.92 -2.78 3.08
C THR A 85 4.68 -1.78 1.97
N LEU A 86 3.95 -2.20 0.94
CA LEU A 86 3.32 -1.29 0.01
C LEU A 86 1.89 -1.02 0.48
N PHE A 87 1.59 0.23 0.81
CA PHE A 87 0.23 0.62 1.18
C PHE A 87 -0.50 1.15 -0.05
N VAL A 88 -1.69 0.64 -0.28
CA VAL A 88 -2.62 1.11 -1.30
C VAL A 88 -3.74 1.84 -0.59
N PHE A 89 -4.02 3.06 -1.00
CA PHE A 89 -5.13 3.85 -0.49
C PHE A 89 -6.09 4.15 -1.62
N THR A 90 -7.38 4.19 -1.33
CA THR A 90 -8.39 4.60 -2.30
C THR A 90 -9.53 5.36 -1.64
N LEU A 91 -10.35 6.00 -2.46
CA LEU A 91 -11.58 6.68 -2.09
C LEU A 91 -12.79 5.77 -2.28
N LYS A 92 -13.94 6.17 -1.73
CA LYS A 92 -15.17 5.35 -1.74
C LYS A 92 -15.70 5.08 -3.14
N ASP A 93 -15.43 5.99 -4.07
CA ASP A 93 -15.85 5.91 -5.47
C ASP A 93 -14.78 5.32 -6.40
N PHE A 94 -13.63 4.91 -5.85
CA PHE A 94 -12.48 4.38 -6.59
C PHE A 94 -11.95 5.32 -7.69
N SER A 95 -12.26 6.62 -7.61
CA SER A 95 -11.83 7.61 -8.59
C SER A 95 -10.32 7.86 -8.57
N GLU A 96 -9.66 7.56 -7.45
CA GLU A 96 -8.23 7.75 -7.27
C GLU A 96 -7.66 6.63 -6.39
N ILE A 97 -6.43 6.23 -6.71
CA ILE A 97 -5.64 5.26 -5.95
C ILE A 97 -4.28 5.87 -5.66
N ALA A 98 -3.81 5.72 -4.42
CA ALA A 98 -2.44 6.08 -4.05
C ALA A 98 -1.66 4.85 -3.61
N LEU A 99 -0.59 4.54 -4.34
CA LEU A 99 0.43 3.58 -3.95
C LEU A 99 1.49 4.30 -3.12
N VAL A 100 1.59 3.96 -1.83
CA VAL A 100 2.48 4.60 -0.88
C VAL A 100 3.50 3.58 -0.39
N SER A 101 4.76 3.77 -0.82
CA SER A 101 5.92 3.02 -0.35
C SER A 101 6.68 3.85 0.71
N PRO A 102 6.63 3.46 1.99
CA PRO A 102 7.33 4.12 3.07
C PRO A 102 8.76 3.58 3.20
N LEU A 103 9.74 4.48 3.23
CA LEU A 103 11.13 4.19 3.52
C LEU A 103 11.49 4.70 4.91
N ARG A 104 11.95 3.77 5.77
CA ARG A 104 12.52 4.10 7.08
C ARG A 104 13.95 4.55 6.90
N VAL A 105 14.25 5.77 7.33
CA VAL A 105 15.61 6.34 7.32
C VAL A 105 16.04 6.56 8.76
N SER A 106 17.17 5.97 9.16
CA SER A 106 17.75 6.19 10.48
C SER A 106 18.16 7.66 10.63
N THR A 107 17.80 8.27 11.76
CA THR A 107 18.19 9.64 12.11
C THR A 107 19.13 9.70 13.31
N GLY A 108 19.56 8.54 13.81
CA GLY A 108 20.38 8.39 15.01
C GLY A 108 20.01 7.12 15.79
N PRO A 109 20.72 6.79 16.88
CA PRO A 109 20.46 5.59 17.66
C PRO A 109 19.00 5.50 18.11
N GLY A 110 18.27 4.47 17.68
CA GLY A 110 16.87 4.23 18.04
C GLY A 110 15.85 5.20 17.43
N SER A 111 16.27 6.14 16.57
CA SER A 111 15.37 7.11 15.94
C SER A 111 15.30 6.92 14.43
N PHE A 112 14.10 7.08 13.86
CA PHE A 112 13.90 7.01 12.42
C PHE A 112 12.88 8.06 11.95
N LYS A 113 13.00 8.41 10.68
CA LYS A 113 12.00 9.19 9.94
C LYS A 113 11.43 8.33 8.82
N LEU A 114 10.14 8.47 8.56
CA LEU A 114 9.51 7.91 7.36
C LEU A 114 9.54 8.91 6.22
N LEU A 115 10.21 8.53 5.13
CA LEU A 115 10.04 9.12 3.81
C LEU A 115 8.94 8.36 3.09
N LEU A 116 7.99 9.06 2.47
CA LEU A 116 6.92 8.43 1.70
C LEU A 116 7.18 8.69 0.22
N ARG A 117 7.30 7.63 -0.56
CA ARG A 117 7.18 7.67 -2.02
C ARG A 117 5.73 7.36 -2.36
N THR A 118 5.12 8.19 -3.18
CA THR A 118 3.70 8.05 -3.52
C THR A 118 3.54 8.13 -5.02
N LEU A 119 2.84 7.16 -5.59
CA LEU A 119 2.30 7.23 -6.94
C LEU A 119 0.78 7.36 -6.82
N TYR A 120 0.26 8.45 -7.37
CA TYR A 120 -1.18 8.68 -7.51
C TYR A 120 -1.62 8.18 -8.88
N ILE A 121 -2.74 7.48 -8.93
CA ILE A 121 -3.28 6.84 -10.12
C ILE A 121 -4.74 7.25 -10.25
N ASP A 122 -5.09 7.82 -11.40
CA ASP A 122 -6.48 7.94 -11.86
C ASP A 122 -6.81 6.72 -12.72
N PRO A 123 -7.67 5.78 -12.26
CA PRO A 123 -8.01 4.59 -13.03
C PRO A 123 -8.71 4.90 -14.37
N SER A 124 -9.38 6.05 -14.47
CA SER A 124 -10.05 6.53 -15.69
C SER A 124 -9.07 7.09 -16.71
N TYR A 125 -7.89 7.51 -16.28
CA TYR A 125 -6.86 8.07 -17.14
C TYR A 125 -5.45 7.74 -16.62
N LEU A 126 -4.95 6.57 -17.00
CA LEU A 126 -3.56 6.20 -16.70
C LEU A 126 -2.57 6.97 -17.58
N TYR A 127 -1.73 7.78 -16.96
CA TYR A 127 -0.59 8.37 -17.62
C TYR A 127 0.42 7.29 -18.03
N HIS A 128 1.26 7.61 -19.01
CA HIS A 128 2.34 6.71 -19.45
C HIS A 128 3.24 6.31 -18.27
N THR A 129 3.62 7.28 -17.45
CA THR A 129 4.46 7.06 -16.27
C THR A 129 3.81 6.15 -15.23
N ASP A 130 2.48 6.21 -15.07
CA ASP A 130 1.77 5.30 -14.14
C ASP A 130 1.90 3.86 -14.62
N GLN A 131 1.72 3.63 -15.93
CA GLN A 131 1.84 2.31 -16.53
C GLN A 131 3.27 1.77 -16.42
N GLU A 132 4.27 2.62 -16.67
CA GLU A 132 5.68 2.24 -16.51
C GLU A 132 5.98 1.82 -15.07
N VAL A 133 5.57 2.61 -14.08
CA VAL A 133 5.81 2.27 -12.68
C VAL A 133 5.06 1.00 -12.27
N LEU A 134 3.82 0.82 -12.72
CA LEU A 134 3.06 -0.42 -12.47
C LEU A 134 3.73 -1.64 -13.12
N GLU A 135 4.37 -1.51 -14.27
CA GLU A 135 5.15 -2.59 -14.88
C GLU A 135 6.48 -2.82 -14.17
N LEU A 136 7.13 -1.78 -13.64
CA LEU A 136 8.39 -1.91 -12.88
C LEU A 136 8.22 -2.72 -11.60
N ILE A 137 7.04 -2.68 -10.96
CA ILE A 137 6.75 -3.49 -9.76
C ILE A 137 6.34 -4.94 -10.09
N ARG A 138 6.32 -5.34 -11.36
CA ARG A 138 6.05 -6.74 -11.74
C ARG A 138 7.11 -7.67 -11.15
N ILE A 139 6.65 -8.80 -10.60
CA ILE A 139 7.51 -9.86 -10.08
C ILE A 139 7.33 -11.15 -10.88
N SER A 140 8.43 -11.84 -11.13
CA SER A 140 8.45 -13.17 -11.74
C SER A 140 8.24 -14.27 -10.70
N SER A 141 8.10 -15.52 -11.18
CA SER A 141 8.10 -16.70 -10.31
C SER A 141 9.39 -16.88 -9.51
N SER A 142 10.50 -16.29 -9.96
CA SER A 142 11.81 -16.34 -9.29
C SER A 142 12.01 -15.27 -8.20
N GLU A 143 11.09 -14.30 -8.12
CA GLU A 143 11.15 -13.11 -7.26
C GLU A 143 10.10 -13.15 -6.14
N GLN A 144 9.72 -14.34 -5.69
CA GLN A 144 8.64 -14.54 -4.71
C GLN A 144 9.11 -14.44 -3.23
N THR A 145 10.32 -13.93 -2.98
CA THR A 145 10.86 -13.74 -1.62
C THR A 145 10.72 -12.26 -1.21
N PRO A 146 10.44 -11.96 0.08
CA PRO A 146 10.23 -10.59 0.55
C PRO A 146 11.31 -9.60 0.15
N ASP A 147 12.58 -10.00 0.26
CA ASP A 147 13.72 -9.13 -0.02
C ASP A 147 13.78 -8.77 -1.51
N LYS A 148 13.59 -9.74 -2.41
CA LYS A 148 13.55 -9.51 -3.86
C LYS A 148 12.37 -8.65 -4.30
N ILE A 149 11.21 -8.82 -3.64
CA ILE A 149 10.03 -8.01 -3.93
C ILE A 149 10.28 -6.55 -3.53
N TRP A 150 10.93 -6.32 -2.40
CA TRP A 150 11.20 -4.96 -1.90
C TRP A 150 12.29 -4.21 -2.68
N GLU A 151 13.11 -4.92 -3.45
CA GLU A 151 14.09 -4.31 -4.36
C GLU A 151 13.45 -3.66 -5.61
N LYS A 152 12.18 -3.97 -5.90
CA LYS A 152 11.40 -3.33 -6.98
C LYS A 152 10.96 -1.91 -6.59
#